data_AF-A0A935V4S8-F1
#
_entry.id   AF-A0A935V4S8-F1
#
_cell.length_a   1.000
_cell.length_b   1.000
_cell.length_c   1.000
_cell.angle_alpha   90.00
_cell.angle_beta   90.00
_cell.angle_gamma   90.00
#
_symmetry.space_group_name_H-M   'P 1'
#
loop_
_entity.id
_entity.type
_entity.pdbx_description
1 polymer ?
#
loop_
_entity_poly.entity_id
_entity_poly.type
_entity_poly.pdbx_seq_one_letter_code
_entity_poly.pdbx_strand_id
1 'polypeptide(L)' 'MFLLDTVIVSELRKKRPNVGVVRWVSKQQEDQLHLSVVTLGEIERGMEKPRKGDPEFADALAA' A
#
# COMPACT_ATOMS: atom_id res chain seq x y z
N MET A 1 -7.39 15.89 3.48
CA MET A 1 -7.68 14.75 2.60
C MET A 1 -6.52 14.52 1.64
N PHE A 2 -6.07 13.29 1.51
CA PHE A 2 -5.00 12.84 0.61
C PHE A 2 -5.43 11.57 -0.10
N LEU A 3 -5.18 11.47 -1.41
CA LEU A 3 -5.30 10.23 -2.15
C LEU A 3 -3.93 9.57 -2.20
N LEU A 4 -3.82 8.37 -1.65
CA LEU A 4 -2.58 7.61 -1.62
C LEU A 4 -2.34 6.94 -2.98
N ASP A 5 -1.14 7.15 -3.49
CA ASP A 5 -0.63 6.49 -4.68
C ASP A 5 0.04 5.15 -4.34
N THR A 6 0.19 4.29 -5.35
CA THR A 6 0.82 2.97 -5.26
C THR A 6 2.23 3.05 -4.69
N VAL A 7 2.96 4.15 -4.93
CA VAL A 7 4.31 4.39 -4.38
C VAL A 7 4.29 4.43 -2.86
N ILE A 8 3.33 5.14 -2.25
CA ILE A 8 3.25 5.27 -0.79
C ILE A 8 2.90 3.92 -0.17
N VAL A 9 1.88 3.25 -0.71
CA VAL A 9 1.45 1.94 -0.22
C VAL A 9 2.57 0.90 -0.37
N SER A 10 3.27 0.92 -1.50
CA SER A 10 4.40 0.01 -1.75
C SER A 10 5.60 0.30 -0.86
N GLU A 11 5.88 1.57 -0.54
CA GLU A 11 6.95 1.94 0.39
C GLU A 11 6.67 1.41 1.80
N LEU A 12 5.44 1.54 2.29
CA LEU A 12 5.02 1.07 3.61
C LEU A 12 5.14 -0.46 3.77
N ARG A 13 5.13 -1.21 2.66
CA ARG A 13 5.30 -2.68 2.67
C ARG A 13 6.76 -3.14 2.76
N LYS A 14 7.74 -2.26 2.54
CA LYS A 14 9.16 -2.66 2.56
C LYS A 14 9.56 -3.08 3.97
N LYS A 15 10.39 -4.12 4.10
CA LYS A 15 11.00 -4.53 5.40
C LYS A 15 11.72 -3.38 6.13
N ARG A 16 12.21 -2.40 5.37
CA ARG A 16 12.83 -1.17 5.87
C ARG A 16 12.24 0.00 5.07
N PRO A 17 11.11 0.56 5.49
CA PRO A 17 10.48 1.67 4.81
C PRO A 17 11.23 2.98 5.10
N ASN A 18 11.07 3.97 4.22
CA ASN A 18 11.55 5.31 4.47
C ASN A 18 10.88 5.92 5.72
N VAL A 19 11.68 6.29 6.72
CA VAL A 19 11.22 6.84 8.00
C VAL A 19 10.39 8.12 7.82
N GLY A 20 10.70 8.93 6.81
CA GLY A 20 9.95 10.13 6.48
C GLY A 20 8.53 9.83 5.98
N VAL A 21 8.37 8.78 5.17
CA VAL A 21 7.06 8.32 4.69
C VAL A 21 6.23 7.79 5.85
N VAL A 22 6.81 6.92 6.69
CA VAL A 22 6.11 6.41 7.88
C VAL A 22 5.67 7.55 8.79
N ARG A 23 6.59 8.47 9.13
CA ARG A 23 6.28 9.62 9.98
C ARG A 23 5.22 10.52 9.37
N TRP A 24 5.23 10.70 8.05
CA TRP A 24 4.19 11.46 7.37
C TRP A 24 2.86 10.74 7.55
N VAL A 25 2.71 9.49 7.09
CA VAL A 25 1.44 8.74 7.16
C VAL A 25 0.88 8.69 8.57
N SER A 26 1.70 8.41 9.59
CA SER A 26 1.27 8.30 11.00
C SER A 26 0.74 9.61 11.60
N LYS A 27 0.92 10.76 10.95
CA LYS A 27 0.37 12.04 11.41
C LYS A 27 -1.02 12.35 10.85
N GLN A 28 -1.50 11.58 9.87
CA GLN A 28 -2.79 11.80 9.25
C GLN A 28 -3.88 11.04 10.01
N GLN A 29 -5.06 11.63 10.08
CA GLN A 29 -6.25 10.91 10.48
C GLN A 29 -6.65 9.94 9.37
N GLU A 30 -7.14 8.76 9.74
CA GLU A 30 -7.45 7.68 8.79
C GLU A 30 -8.53 8.07 7.78
N ASP A 31 -9.56 8.81 8.22
CA ASP A 31 -10.64 9.34 7.39
C ASP A 31 -10.18 10.40 6.38
N GLN A 32 -8.96 10.92 6.54
CA GLN A 32 -8.32 11.85 5.61
C GLN A 32 -7.46 11.14 4.57
N LEU A 33 -7.28 9.83 4.65
CA LEU A 33 -6.50 9.02 3.73
C LEU A 33 -7.45 8.20 2.85
N HIS A 34 -7.34 8.38 1.53
CA HIS A 34 -8.16 7.66 0.56
C HIS A 34 -7.26 6.82 -0.35
N LEU A 35 -7.82 5.77 -0.93
CA LEU A 35 -7.15 4.93 -1.92
C LEU A 35 -7.97 4.91 -3.21
N SER A 36 -7.29 5.01 -4.35
CA SER A 36 -7.94 4.87 -5.66
C SER A 36 -8.17 3.39 -5.98
N VAL A 37 -9.31 3.07 -6.61
CA VAL A 37 -9.54 1.74 -7.19
C VAL A 37 -8.50 1.37 -8.26
N VAL A 38 -7.89 2.37 -8.92
CA VAL A 38 -6.78 2.16 -9.86
C VAL A 38 -5.53 1.68 -9.11
N THR A 39 -5.19 2.33 -7.99
CA THR A 39 -4.08 1.91 -7.11
C THR A 39 -4.28 0.50 -6.59
N LEU A 40 -5.52 0.12 -6.24
CA LEU A 40 -5.85 -1.25 -5.86
C LEU A 40 -5.54 -2.25 -7.00
N GLY A 41 -6.02 -1.98 -8.22
CA GLY A 41 -5.76 -2.85 -9.37
C GLY A 41 -4.26 -2.96 -9.75
N GLU A 42 -3.49 -1.88 -9.54
CA GLU A 42 -2.03 -1.92 -9.72
C GLU A 42 -1.34 -2.83 -8.70
N ILE A 43 -1.81 -2.82 -7.45
CA ILE A 43 -1.31 -3.68 -6.37
C ILE A 43 -1.61 -5.14 -6.68
N GLU A 44 -2.85 -5.47 -7.06
CA GLU A 44 -3.27 -6.82 -7.45
C GLU A 44 -2.42 -7.37 -8.61
N ARG A 45 -2.31 -6.60 -9.70
CA ARG A 45 -1.49 -6.96 -10.85
C ARG A 45 0.00 -7.08 -10.52
N GLY A 46 0.48 -6.32 -9.54
CA GLY A 46 1.84 -6.39 -9.03
C GLY A 46 2.14 -7.70 -8.30
N MET A 47 1.12 -8.32 -7.68
CA MET A 47 1.24 -9.59 -6.95
C MET A 47 1.24 -10.82 -7.87
N GLU A 48 0.56 -10.76 -9.01
CA GLU A 48 0.52 -11.85 -10.00
C GLU A 48 1.90 -12.11 -10.66
N LYS A 49 2.83 -11.17 -10.59
CA LYS A 49 4.20 -11.38 -11.06
C LYS A 49 4.96 -12.29 -10.08
N PRO A 50 5.48 -13.46 -10.51
CA PRO A 50 6.06 -14.46 -9.62
C PRO A 50 7.38 -13.96 -9.04
N ARG A 51 7.31 -13.31 -7.88
CA ARG A 51 8.49 -12.89 -7.12
C ARG A 51 8.27 -13.19 -5.65
N LYS A 52 8.18 -14.48 -5.29
CA LYS A 52 8.10 -14.97 -3.89
C LYS A 52 7.19 -14.07 -3.04
N GLY A 53 5.95 -13.87 -3.50
CA GLY A 53 5.02 -12.88 -2.98
C GLY A 53 4.40 -13.30 -1.65
N ASP A 54 4.18 -12.31 -0.81
CA ASP A 54 3.60 -12.35 0.53
C ASP A 54 2.12 -12.79 0.50
N PRO A 55 1.80 -14.07 0.81
CA PRO A 55 0.46 -14.63 0.61
C PRO A 55 -0.59 -14.00 1.50
N GLU A 56 -0.23 -13.63 2.73
CA GLU A 56 -1.14 -13.03 3.73
C GLU A 56 -1.79 -11.73 3.22
N PHE A 57 -1.06 -10.94 2.42
CA PHE A 57 -1.57 -9.68 1.91
C PHE A 57 -2.52 -9.87 0.71
N ALA A 58 -2.29 -10.90 -0.12
CA ALA A 58 -3.22 -11.23 -1.19
C ALA A 58 -4.57 -11.69 -0.61
N ASP A 59 -4.52 -12.48 0.47
CA ASP A 59 -5.72 -12.94 1.17
C ASP A 59 -6.48 -11.79 1.84
N ALA A 60 -5.78 -10.78 2.39
CA ALA A 60 -6.40 -9.63 3.05
C ALA A 60 -7.20 -8.70 2.09
N LEU A 61 -6.90 -8.72 0.79
CA LEU A 61 -7.64 -7.95 -0.21
C LEU A 61 -8.78 -8.76 -0.86
N ALA A 62 -8.75 -10.09 -0.76
CA ALA A 62 -9.77 -10.98 -1.33
C ALA A 62 -10.98 -11.22 -0.40
N ALA A 63 -10.92 -10.75 0.85
CA ALA A 63 -11.99 -10.84 1.86
C ALA A 63 -12.85 -9.58 1.90
#